data_AF-A0A1G0E032-F1
#
_entry.id   AF-A0A1G0E032-F1
#
_cell.length_a   1.000
_cell.length_b   1.000
_cell.length_c   1.000
_cell.angle_alpha   90.00
_cell.angle_beta   90.00
_cell.angle_gamma   90.00
#
_symmetry.space_group_name_H-M   'P 1'
#
loop_
_entity.id
_entity.type
_entity.pdbx_description
1 polymer ?
#
loop_
_entity_poly.entity_id
_entity_poly.type
_entity_poly.pdbx_seq_one_letter_code
_entity_poly.pdbx_strand_id
1 'polypeptide(L)'
;MGVVAAIPENMQQKMRQYTWHKGCPVSLGDLVYLKMSYWGFDNKAHEGTMIVHKNFASDVLAIFQELYRQHFPIEKMQPIEEYQGDDHSSMVDNNTSAFNCRAMTDGSGKYSIHSYGAAIDVNPLINPYTDGDKIDPQEGTEYLDRTKPHKGKITMDSVAYQIFAKHGWMWGGAWSGKVKDYQHFSK
;
A
#
# COMPACT_ATOMS: atom_id res chain seq x y z
N MET A 1 4.52 5.01 -17.08
CA MET A 1 4.22 6.45 -16.94
C MET A 1 2.98 6.57 -16.08
N GLY A 2 2.79 7.66 -15.34
CA GLY A 2 1.62 7.84 -14.50
C GLY A 2 1.10 9.26 -14.51
N VAL A 3 -0.16 9.41 -14.12
CA VAL A 3 -0.87 10.70 -14.10
C VAL A 3 -1.52 10.91 -12.74
N VAL A 4 -1.51 12.16 -12.29
CA VAL A 4 -2.29 12.63 -11.14
C VAL A 4 -3.57 13.26 -11.68
N ALA A 5 -4.71 12.86 -11.13
CA ALA A 5 -6.01 13.42 -11.48
C ALA A 5 -6.86 13.72 -10.24
N ALA A 6 -7.87 14.57 -10.41
CA ALA A 6 -8.97 14.64 -9.47
C ALA A 6 -9.68 13.28 -9.38
N ILE A 7 -10.19 12.94 -8.21
CA ILE A 7 -10.91 11.67 -8.01
C ILE A 7 -12.20 11.70 -8.84
N PRO A 8 -12.42 10.73 -9.75
CA PRO A 8 -13.65 10.66 -10.55
C PRO A 8 -14.90 10.58 -9.67
N GLU A 9 -16.03 11.16 -10.12
CA GLU A 9 -17.24 11.26 -9.31
C GLU A 9 -17.78 9.90 -8.82
N ASN A 10 -17.76 8.88 -9.69
CA ASN A 10 -18.13 7.52 -9.31
C ASN A 10 -17.21 6.94 -8.22
N MET A 11 -15.91 7.26 -8.25
CA MET A 11 -14.97 6.86 -7.21
C MET A 11 -15.22 7.65 -5.92
N GLN A 12 -15.50 8.95 -5.98
CA GLN A 12 -15.89 9.73 -4.80
C GLN A 12 -17.12 9.15 -4.10
N GLN A 13 -18.10 8.66 -4.86
CA GLN A 13 -19.28 7.98 -4.31
C GLN A 13 -18.89 6.69 -3.57
N LYS A 14 -18.08 5.83 -4.20
CA LYS A 14 -17.56 4.61 -3.53
C LYS A 14 -16.76 4.94 -2.28
N MET A 15 -15.88 5.95 -2.33
CA MET A 15 -15.10 6.39 -1.17
C MET A 15 -16.01 6.79 -0.02
N ARG A 16 -17.03 7.63 -0.27
CA ARG A 16 -17.99 8.05 0.76
C ARG A 16 -18.80 6.91 1.37
N GLN A 17 -18.93 5.81 0.64
CA GLN A 17 -19.63 4.62 1.08
C GLN A 17 -18.75 3.71 1.93
N TYR A 18 -17.45 3.61 1.63
CA TYR A 18 -16.61 2.53 2.13
C TYR A 18 -15.34 2.97 2.87
N THR A 19 -14.62 3.96 2.36
CA THR A 19 -13.22 4.25 2.78
C THR A 19 -13.02 5.69 3.27
N TRP A 20 -14.04 6.54 3.17
CA TRP A 20 -14.03 7.95 3.60
C TRP A 20 -15.37 8.33 4.23
N HIS A 21 -15.31 9.06 5.34
CA HIS A 21 -16.50 9.60 6.00
C HIS A 21 -16.19 10.94 6.67
N LYS A 22 -17.24 11.65 7.10
CA LYS A 22 -17.08 12.83 7.95
C LYS A 22 -16.41 12.40 9.27
N GLY A 23 -15.24 12.97 9.56
CA GLY A 23 -14.40 12.59 10.71
C GLY A 23 -13.01 12.10 10.28
N CYS A 24 -12.84 11.66 9.03
CA CYS A 24 -11.53 11.33 8.49
C CYS A 24 -10.56 12.52 8.60
N PRO A 25 -9.28 12.24 8.87
CA PRO A 25 -8.30 13.30 9.16
C PRO A 25 -7.92 14.13 7.93
N VAL A 26 -8.34 13.71 6.73
CA VAL A 26 -8.12 14.43 5.47
C VAL A 26 -9.42 14.61 4.71
N SER A 27 -9.56 15.78 4.09
CA SER A 27 -10.69 16.06 3.23
C SER A 27 -10.60 15.24 1.93
N LEU A 28 -11.75 14.92 1.33
CA LEU A 28 -11.77 14.25 0.03
C LEU A 28 -11.06 15.08 -1.07
N GLY A 29 -11.05 16.42 -0.94
CA GLY A 29 -10.39 17.32 -1.89
C GLY A 29 -8.86 17.38 -1.75
N ASP A 30 -8.30 16.84 -0.67
CA ASP A 30 -6.85 16.71 -0.49
C ASP A 30 -6.31 15.35 -0.97
N LEU A 31 -7.21 14.43 -1.31
CA LEU A 31 -6.88 13.14 -1.92
C LEU A 31 -6.92 13.27 -3.44
N VAL A 32 -6.04 12.54 -4.12
CA VAL A 32 -5.93 12.50 -5.58
C VAL A 32 -5.88 11.08 -6.08
N TYR A 33 -6.35 10.91 -7.31
CA TYR A 33 -6.38 9.63 -7.99
C TYR A 33 -5.16 9.50 -8.89
N LEU A 34 -4.35 8.48 -8.62
CA LEU A 34 -3.20 8.14 -9.45
C LEU A 34 -3.57 7.00 -10.38
N LYS A 35 -3.19 7.13 -11.65
CA LYS A 35 -3.15 6.01 -12.59
C LYS A 35 -1.71 5.83 -13.06
N MET A 36 -1.17 4.62 -12.92
CA MET A 36 0.25 4.35 -13.22
C MET A 36 0.48 2.93 -13.71
N SER A 37 1.60 2.73 -14.43
CA SER A 37 2.02 1.41 -14.87
C SER A 37 2.74 0.64 -13.75
N TYR A 38 2.52 -0.66 -13.66
CA TYR A 38 3.29 -1.57 -12.80
C TYR A 38 3.71 -2.84 -13.56
N TRP A 39 4.73 -3.54 -13.06
CA TRP A 39 5.19 -4.79 -13.65
C TRP A 39 4.55 -5.96 -12.90
N GLY A 40 3.80 -6.79 -13.61
CA GLY A 40 3.04 -7.90 -13.03
C GLY A 40 3.90 -9.11 -12.70
N PHE A 41 3.39 -9.98 -11.83
CA PHE A 41 3.99 -11.31 -11.58
C PHE A 41 4.00 -12.20 -12.83
N ASP A 42 3.10 -11.93 -13.79
CA ASP A 42 3.05 -12.54 -15.12
C ASP A 42 4.13 -12.03 -16.10
N ASN A 43 5.03 -11.15 -15.63
CA ASN A 43 6.09 -10.50 -16.39
C ASN A 43 5.56 -9.65 -17.55
N LYS A 44 4.44 -8.95 -17.34
CA LYS A 44 3.88 -7.99 -18.28
C LYS A 44 3.66 -6.63 -17.64
N ALA A 45 3.57 -5.61 -18.48
CA ALA A 45 3.15 -4.29 -18.05
C ALA A 45 1.63 -4.27 -17.83
N HIS A 46 1.22 -3.73 -16.69
CA HIS A 46 -0.18 -3.50 -16.32
C HIS A 46 -0.40 -2.03 -15.95
N GLU A 47 -1.66 -1.63 -15.85
CA GLU A 47 -2.05 -0.34 -15.28
C GLU A 47 -2.80 -0.56 -13.96
N GLY A 48 -2.44 0.21 -12.95
CA GLY A 48 -3.05 0.20 -11.63
C GLY A 48 -3.48 1.60 -11.21
N THR A 49 -4.31 1.65 -10.17
CA THR A 49 -4.82 2.92 -9.63
C THR A 49 -4.71 2.96 -8.12
N MET A 50 -4.43 4.14 -7.59
CA MET A 50 -4.16 4.35 -6.17
C MET A 50 -4.65 5.72 -5.73
N ILE A 51 -5.21 5.81 -4.53
CA ILE A 51 -5.63 7.08 -3.93
C ILE A 51 -4.64 7.45 -2.82
N VAL A 52 -4.08 8.66 -2.90
CA VAL A 52 -3.11 9.19 -1.92
C VAL A 52 -3.40 10.65 -1.63
N HIS A 53 -2.79 11.22 -0.59
CA HIS A 53 -2.82 12.66 -0.38
C HIS A 53 -2.00 13.37 -1.47
N LYS A 54 -2.52 14.49 -1.98
CA LYS A 54 -1.90 15.29 -3.06
C LYS A 54 -0.43 15.67 -2.84
N ASN A 55 0.02 15.78 -1.58
CA ASN A 55 1.39 16.13 -1.24
C ASN A 55 2.38 14.98 -1.52
N PHE A 56 1.91 13.73 -1.54
CA PHE A 56 2.73 12.55 -1.80
C PHE A 56 2.60 12.04 -3.24
N ALA A 57 1.66 12.58 -4.02
CA ALA A 57 1.36 12.11 -5.37
C ALA A 57 2.60 12.01 -6.28
N SER A 58 3.44 13.04 -6.29
CA SER A 58 4.67 13.06 -7.10
C SER A 58 5.69 12.02 -6.65
N ASP A 59 5.91 11.88 -5.33
CA ASP A 59 6.82 10.88 -4.76
C ASP A 59 6.34 9.46 -5.13
N VAL A 60 5.05 9.18 -4.95
CA VAL A 60 4.46 7.87 -5.24
C VAL A 60 4.59 7.53 -6.73
N LEU A 61 4.27 8.46 -7.63
CA LEU A 61 4.46 8.22 -9.06
C LEU A 61 5.93 7.96 -9.42
N ALA A 62 6.87 8.68 -8.82
CA ALA A 62 8.30 8.47 -9.05
C ALA A 62 8.76 7.10 -8.55
N ILE A 63 8.35 6.71 -7.34
CA ILE A 63 8.65 5.39 -6.75
C ILE A 63 8.16 4.28 -7.68
N PHE A 64 6.87 4.27 -8.04
CA PHE A 64 6.32 3.20 -8.87
C PHE A 64 6.84 3.20 -10.31
N GLN A 65 7.24 4.36 -10.84
CA GLN A 65 7.95 4.42 -12.11
C GLN A 65 9.34 3.76 -12.03
N GLU A 66 10.08 3.97 -10.94
CA GLU A 66 11.36 3.29 -10.70
C GLU A 66 11.16 1.78 -10.49
N LEU A 67 10.17 1.35 -9.70
CA LEU A 67 9.81 -0.06 -9.51
C LEU A 67 9.48 -0.74 -10.85
N TYR A 68 8.67 -0.09 -11.68
CA TYR A 68 8.30 -0.56 -13.01
C TYR A 68 9.55 -0.78 -13.89
N ARG A 69 10.47 0.20 -13.91
CA ARG A 69 11.72 0.12 -14.69
C ARG A 69 12.65 -0.99 -14.22
N GLN A 70 12.63 -1.30 -12.92
CA GLN A 70 13.39 -2.38 -12.31
C GLN A 70 12.66 -3.74 -12.38
N HIS A 71 11.48 -3.79 -13.01
CA HIS A 71 10.64 -4.98 -13.08
C HIS A 71 10.34 -5.59 -11.70
N PHE A 72 10.23 -4.77 -10.66
CA PHE A 72 9.79 -5.25 -9.35
C PHE A 72 8.33 -5.72 -9.47
N PRO A 73 8.02 -6.99 -9.17
CA PRO A 73 6.70 -7.54 -9.44
C PRO A 73 5.69 -7.08 -8.39
N ILE A 74 4.56 -6.57 -8.87
CA ILE A 74 3.37 -6.21 -8.11
C ILE A 74 2.22 -7.07 -8.63
N GLU A 75 1.47 -7.72 -7.75
CA GLU A 75 0.39 -8.61 -8.17
C GLU A 75 -0.79 -7.81 -8.71
N LYS A 76 -1.23 -6.85 -7.89
CA LYS A 76 -2.41 -6.03 -8.15
C LYS A 76 -2.23 -4.65 -7.54
N MET A 77 -2.88 -3.67 -8.14
CA MET A 77 -2.93 -2.30 -7.64
C MET A 77 -4.30 -1.71 -7.92
N GLN A 78 -5.19 -1.89 -6.95
CA GLN A 78 -6.57 -1.40 -6.97
C GLN A 78 -6.84 -0.58 -5.70
N PRO A 79 -7.66 0.47 -5.79
CA PRO A 79 -8.14 1.19 -4.61
C PRO A 79 -8.96 0.26 -3.68
N ILE A 80 -8.90 0.51 -2.37
CA ILE A 80 -9.58 -0.32 -1.36
C ILE A 80 -11.12 -0.30 -1.53
N GLU A 81 -11.64 0.68 -2.25
CA GLU A 81 -13.05 0.79 -2.64
C GLU A 81 -13.54 -0.41 -3.45
N GLU A 82 -12.67 -1.08 -4.22
CA GLU A 82 -13.02 -2.32 -4.93
C GLU A 82 -13.20 -3.52 -3.98
N TYR A 83 -12.73 -3.39 -2.75
CA TYR A 83 -12.92 -4.33 -1.64
C TYR A 83 -13.93 -3.81 -0.61
N GLN A 84 -14.69 -2.76 -0.93
CA GLN A 84 -15.69 -2.17 -0.04
C GLN A 84 -15.13 -1.73 1.34
N GLY A 85 -13.85 -1.35 1.42
CA GLY A 85 -13.23 -0.95 2.68
C GLY A 85 -12.59 -2.09 3.47
N ASP A 86 -12.72 -3.34 3.02
CA ASP A 86 -12.18 -4.52 3.70
C ASP A 86 -10.69 -4.71 3.39
N ASP A 87 -9.85 -4.28 4.33
CA ASP A 87 -8.39 -4.45 4.26
C ASP A 87 -7.99 -5.92 4.20
N HIS A 88 -8.65 -6.81 4.95
CA HIS A 88 -8.25 -8.22 5.00
C HIS A 88 -8.47 -8.89 3.64
N SER A 89 -9.64 -8.68 3.03
CA SER A 89 -9.92 -9.17 1.68
C SER A 89 -8.92 -8.62 0.66
N SER A 90 -8.50 -7.36 0.80
CA SER A 90 -7.48 -6.74 -0.07
C SER A 90 -6.09 -7.35 0.13
N MET A 91 -5.72 -7.61 1.39
CA MET A 91 -4.42 -8.17 1.74
C MET A 91 -4.26 -9.61 1.26
N VAL A 92 -5.27 -10.45 1.47
CA VAL A 92 -5.29 -11.85 0.99
C VAL A 92 -5.19 -11.92 -0.54
N ASP A 93 -5.79 -10.96 -1.22
CA ASP A 93 -5.72 -10.81 -2.68
C ASP A 93 -4.43 -10.12 -3.16
N ASN A 94 -3.44 -9.98 -2.26
CA ASN A 94 -2.11 -9.44 -2.51
C ASN A 94 -2.11 -8.04 -3.17
N ASN A 95 -3.13 -7.23 -2.87
CA ASN A 95 -3.34 -5.94 -3.50
C ASN A 95 -2.46 -4.84 -2.92
N THR A 96 -1.72 -4.15 -3.78
CA THR A 96 -0.95 -2.95 -3.41
C THR A 96 -1.87 -1.74 -3.37
N SER A 97 -1.99 -1.09 -2.22
CA SER A 97 -2.97 -0.01 -2.00
C SER A 97 -2.46 1.06 -1.02
N ALA A 98 -3.25 2.12 -0.80
CA ALA A 98 -2.83 3.27 0.01
C ALA A 98 -3.94 3.81 0.90
N PHE A 99 -4.87 4.63 0.40
CA PHE A 99 -5.86 5.27 1.25
C PHE A 99 -6.94 4.31 1.76
N ASN A 100 -7.12 4.25 3.08
CA ASN A 100 -8.31 3.71 3.76
C ASN A 100 -8.50 4.43 5.11
N CYS A 101 -9.61 5.14 5.29
CA CYS A 101 -9.89 5.85 6.53
C CYS A 101 -10.47 4.93 7.60
N ARG A 102 -9.65 4.60 8.60
CA ARG A 102 -9.99 3.71 9.70
C ARG A 102 -9.15 4.01 10.94
N ALA A 103 -9.64 3.57 12.09
CA ALA A 103 -8.84 3.54 13.30
C ALA A 103 -7.67 2.55 13.16
N MET A 104 -6.61 2.79 13.94
CA MET A 104 -5.59 1.78 14.21
C MET A 104 -6.23 0.57 14.89
N THR A 105 -5.72 -0.61 14.59
CA THR A 105 -6.21 -1.89 15.14
C THR A 105 -5.74 -2.15 16.58
N ASP A 106 -4.92 -1.26 17.14
CA ASP A 106 -4.37 -1.36 18.50
C ASP A 106 -5.32 -0.85 19.60
N GLY A 107 -6.50 -0.36 19.22
CA GLY A 107 -7.50 0.17 20.16
C GLY A 107 -7.17 1.55 20.73
N SER A 108 -6.12 2.22 20.24
CA SER A 108 -5.74 3.56 20.71
C SER A 108 -6.72 4.67 20.34
N GLY A 109 -7.65 4.40 19.42
CA GLY A 109 -8.58 5.39 18.85
C GLY A 109 -7.92 6.39 17.89
N LYS A 110 -6.62 6.23 17.60
CA LYS A 110 -5.90 7.03 16.60
C LYS A 110 -6.21 6.51 15.19
N TYR A 111 -6.13 7.38 14.20
CA TYR A 111 -6.25 7.00 12.80
C TYR A 111 -5.00 6.28 12.31
N SER A 112 -5.18 5.28 11.44
CA SER A 112 -4.08 4.67 10.69
C SER A 112 -3.41 5.70 9.78
N ILE A 113 -2.12 5.55 9.47
CA ILE A 113 -1.43 6.42 8.50
C ILE A 113 -2.04 6.32 7.10
N HIS A 114 -2.65 5.18 6.77
CA HIS A 114 -3.46 5.01 5.55
C HIS A 114 -4.62 6.01 5.48
N SER A 115 -5.17 6.40 6.63
CA SER A 115 -6.25 7.39 6.70
C SER A 115 -5.80 8.80 6.36
N TYR A 116 -4.48 9.05 6.36
CA TYR A 116 -3.88 10.32 5.95
C TYR A 116 -3.49 10.34 4.46
N GLY A 117 -3.67 9.22 3.74
CA GLY A 117 -3.18 9.07 2.36
C GLY A 117 -1.66 9.15 2.27
N ALA A 118 -0.96 8.78 3.35
CA ALA A 118 0.49 8.92 3.56
C ALA A 118 1.18 7.56 3.77
N ALA A 119 0.48 6.47 3.46
CA ALA A 119 0.98 5.10 3.58
C ALA A 119 0.66 4.30 2.31
N ILE A 120 1.49 3.30 2.03
CA ILE A 120 1.34 2.34 0.95
C ILE A 120 1.67 0.96 1.48
N ASP A 121 0.79 0.00 1.25
CA ASP A 121 1.07 -1.42 1.48
C ASP A 121 1.36 -2.09 0.14
N VAL A 122 2.47 -2.85 0.05
CA VAL A 122 2.96 -3.48 -1.19
C VAL A 122 2.97 -5.00 -1.08
N ASN A 123 2.19 -5.65 -1.95
CA ASN A 123 1.99 -7.10 -1.98
C ASN A 123 1.79 -7.70 -0.56
N PRO A 124 0.71 -7.34 0.16
CA PRO A 124 0.45 -7.76 1.54
C PRO A 124 0.62 -9.25 1.83
N LEU A 125 0.09 -10.12 0.96
CA LEU A 125 0.16 -11.57 1.16
C LEU A 125 1.62 -12.06 1.27
N ILE A 126 2.51 -11.51 0.43
CA ILE A 126 3.94 -11.89 0.39
C ILE A 126 4.77 -11.12 1.44
N ASN A 127 4.24 -10.00 1.93
CA ASN A 127 4.88 -9.11 2.89
C ASN A 127 3.99 -8.87 4.12
N PRO A 128 3.61 -9.92 4.87
CA PRO A 128 2.60 -9.78 5.92
C PRO A 128 3.06 -8.90 7.08
N TYR A 129 2.11 -8.35 7.81
CA TYR A 129 2.33 -7.84 9.16
C TYR A 129 2.54 -8.99 10.14
N THR A 130 3.43 -8.82 11.12
CA THR A 130 3.69 -9.78 12.19
C THR A 130 3.81 -9.10 13.55
N ASP A 131 3.19 -9.67 14.59
CA ASP A 131 3.37 -9.31 16.00
C ASP A 131 3.33 -10.56 16.88
N GLY A 132 4.50 -11.08 17.24
CA GLY A 132 4.60 -12.39 17.88
C GLY A 132 4.04 -13.48 16.97
N ASP A 133 3.01 -14.19 17.44
CA ASP A 133 2.33 -15.24 16.68
C ASP A 133 1.19 -14.70 15.78
N LYS A 134 0.86 -13.39 15.90
CA LYS A 134 -0.12 -12.75 15.04
C LYS A 134 0.49 -12.47 13.68
N ILE A 135 -0.17 -12.91 12.62
CA ILE A 135 0.22 -12.70 11.23
C ILE A 135 -1.01 -12.15 10.50
N ASP A 136 -0.83 -11.11 9.69
CA ASP A 136 -1.92 -10.52 8.90
C ASP A 136 -1.42 -10.16 7.49
N PRO A 137 -2.00 -10.76 6.42
CA PRO A 137 -3.00 -11.83 6.43
C PRO A 137 -2.39 -13.17 6.88
N GLN A 138 -3.17 -14.03 7.54
CA GLN A 138 -2.70 -15.33 8.04
C GLN A 138 -2.18 -16.24 6.92
N GLU A 139 -2.77 -16.12 5.73
CA GLU A 139 -2.39 -16.78 4.49
C GLU A 139 -0.95 -16.46 4.08
N GLY A 140 -0.39 -15.34 4.55
CA GLY A 140 1.00 -14.94 4.33
C GLY A 140 2.04 -15.74 5.12
N THR A 141 1.62 -16.70 5.94
CA THR A 141 2.51 -17.49 6.82
C THR A 141 3.67 -18.16 6.06
N GLU A 142 3.46 -18.59 4.82
CA GLU A 142 4.52 -19.21 4.01
C GLU A 142 5.68 -18.25 3.66
N TYR A 143 5.45 -16.93 3.73
CA TYR A 143 6.41 -15.89 3.35
C TYR A 143 7.18 -15.28 4.53
N LEU A 144 6.96 -15.77 5.76
CA LEU A 144 7.60 -15.25 6.98
C LEU A 144 9.11 -15.44 7.01
N ASP A 145 9.59 -16.55 6.47
CA ASP A 145 11.02 -16.79 6.34
C ASP A 145 11.59 -15.83 5.29
N ARG A 146 12.14 -14.71 5.77
CA ARG A 146 12.73 -13.66 4.92
C ARG A 146 14.06 -14.08 4.30
N THR A 147 14.66 -15.19 4.74
CA THR A 147 15.89 -15.74 4.14
C THR A 147 15.60 -16.55 2.87
N LYS A 148 14.37 -17.05 2.71
CA LYS A 148 13.93 -17.75 1.49
C LYS A 148 13.55 -16.74 0.41
N PRO A 149 14.12 -16.84 -0.80
CA PRO A 149 13.78 -15.92 -1.89
C PRO A 149 12.34 -16.15 -2.35
N HIS A 150 11.63 -15.05 -2.64
CA HIS A 150 10.34 -15.07 -3.33
C HIS A 150 10.18 -13.78 -4.14
N LYS A 151 9.51 -13.86 -5.29
CA LYS A 151 9.22 -12.67 -6.11
C LYS A 151 8.34 -11.69 -5.33
N GLY A 152 8.63 -10.39 -5.43
CA GLY A 152 7.85 -9.33 -4.76
C GLY A 152 8.03 -9.25 -3.25
N LYS A 153 8.91 -10.09 -2.68
CA LYS A 153 9.28 -10.06 -1.27
C LYS A 153 10.20 -8.87 -0.98
N ILE A 154 9.87 -8.10 0.06
CA ILE A 154 10.61 -6.91 0.46
C ILE A 154 11.56 -7.24 1.61
N THR A 155 12.84 -7.03 1.37
CA THR A 155 13.92 -7.15 2.36
C THR A 155 14.77 -5.88 2.33
N MET A 156 15.70 -5.73 3.28
CA MET A 156 16.66 -4.62 3.26
C MET A 156 17.51 -4.57 1.99
N ASP A 157 17.67 -5.70 1.30
CA ASP A 157 18.42 -5.78 0.04
C ASP A 157 17.53 -5.64 -1.20
N SER A 158 16.20 -5.59 -1.02
CA SER A 158 15.25 -5.50 -2.13
C SER A 158 15.26 -4.13 -2.78
N VAL A 159 15.08 -4.10 -4.11
CA VAL A 159 15.00 -2.86 -4.88
C VAL A 159 13.83 -1.98 -4.42
N ALA A 160 12.74 -2.60 -3.94
CA ALA A 160 11.60 -1.88 -3.39
C ALA A 160 11.99 -1.05 -2.17
N TYR A 161 12.60 -1.67 -1.16
CA TYR A 161 13.08 -0.95 0.02
C TYR A 161 14.01 0.21 -0.35
N GLN A 162 15.00 -0.05 -1.23
CA GLN A 162 15.97 0.97 -1.63
C GLN A 162 15.32 2.16 -2.33
N ILE A 163 14.35 1.93 -3.23
CA ILE A 163 13.63 2.99 -3.94
C ILE A 163 12.77 3.79 -2.95
N PHE A 164 11.96 3.14 -2.12
CA PHE A 164 11.14 3.86 -1.13
C PHE A 164 12.00 4.70 -0.17
N ALA A 165 13.10 4.12 0.35
CA ALA A 165 14.03 4.81 1.23
C ALA A 165 14.72 6.01 0.56
N LYS A 166 15.09 5.90 -0.72
CA LYS A 166 15.62 7.02 -1.53
C LYS A 166 14.66 8.21 -1.60
N HIS A 167 13.34 7.94 -1.60
CA HIS A 167 12.29 8.97 -1.57
C HIS A 167 11.88 9.37 -0.14
N GLY A 168 12.60 8.89 0.88
CA GLY A 168 12.40 9.25 2.28
C GLY A 168 11.21 8.56 2.95
N TRP A 169 10.69 7.47 2.37
CA TRP A 169 9.64 6.66 3.00
C TRP A 169 10.25 5.68 4.00
N MET A 170 9.65 5.59 5.18
CA MET A 170 10.03 4.64 6.21
C MET A 170 9.36 3.29 5.94
N TRP A 171 10.08 2.20 6.19
CA TRP A 171 9.57 0.85 5.98
C TRP A 171 9.25 0.15 7.31
N GLY A 172 8.05 -0.41 7.42
CA GLY A 172 7.58 -1.12 8.62
C GLY A 172 8.35 -2.40 8.94
N GLY A 173 8.96 -3.04 7.94
CA GLY A 173 9.85 -4.18 8.15
C GLY A 173 11.16 -3.83 8.88
N ALA A 174 11.52 -2.54 8.92
CA ALA A 174 12.71 -2.04 9.60
C ALA A 174 12.48 -1.65 11.07
N TRP A 175 11.23 -1.65 11.56
CA TRP A 175 10.92 -1.25 12.95
C TRP A 175 11.67 -2.09 13.98
N SER A 176 12.10 -1.47 15.08
CA SER A 176 12.72 -2.21 16.19
C SER A 176 11.68 -3.01 16.97
N GLY A 177 12.03 -4.21 17.41
CA GLY A 177 11.17 -5.05 18.24
C GLY A 177 10.53 -6.22 17.49
N LYS A 178 9.49 -6.80 18.11
CA LYS A 178 8.79 -7.99 17.60
C LYS A 178 7.82 -7.67 16.47
N VAL A 179 7.30 -6.45 16.43
CA VAL A 179 6.38 -6.00 15.39
C VAL A 179 7.15 -5.73 14.11
N LYS A 180 6.67 -6.29 13.00
CA LYS A 180 7.18 -6.03 11.65
C LYS A 180 6.00 -5.85 10.73
N ASP A 181 5.99 -4.77 9.98
CA ASP A 181 4.98 -4.53 8.96
C ASP A 181 5.65 -4.52 7.59
N TYR A 182 5.87 -5.71 7.02
CA TYR A 182 6.72 -5.86 5.82
C TYR A 182 6.11 -5.23 4.57
N GLN A 183 4.79 -5.10 4.53
CA GLN A 183 4.03 -4.48 3.44
C GLN A 183 4.14 -2.96 3.47
N HIS A 184 4.28 -2.39 4.67
CA HIS A 184 3.96 -0.99 4.93
C HIS A 184 5.13 -0.04 4.69
N PHE A 185 4.85 1.01 3.93
CA PHE A 185 5.70 2.19 3.81
C PHE A 185 4.90 3.44 4.18
N SER A 186 5.50 4.36 4.93
CA SER A 186 4.84 5.63 5.30
C SER A 186 5.79 6.81 5.40
N LYS A 187 5.21 8.01 5.43
CA LYS A 187 5.90 9.30 5.56
C LYS A 187 5.13 10.27 6.46
#